data_AF-A0A936Z479-F1
#
_entry.id   AF-A0A936Z479-F1
#
_cell.length_a   1.000
_cell.length_b   1.000
_cell.length_c   1.000
_cell.angle_alpha   90.00
_cell.angle_beta   90.00
_cell.angle_gamma   90.00
#
_symmetry.space_group_name_H-M   'P 1'
#
loop_
_entity.id
_entity.type
_entity.pdbx_description
1 polymer ?
#
loop_
_entity_poly.entity_id
_entity_poly.type
_entity_poly.pdbx_seq_one_letter_code
_entity_poly.pdbx_strand_id
1 'polypeptide(L)'
;MRRFDRPEVKLAQLDALRNEQRTRLQFDWWCDDEDRARYLEALGGKLEWIYSRAPVEDDPAPPRSVPARQGLAKVALVSDPQQVVDALSNPHDYLNIPYAELGGASFMLALDPPRDGGTDWHAVQRKVVEDLFARFAPGQLRRAATWAVEQAAILSLRSEVFDLAEFAEQAALRYFGLVFGYASADHVPLENAARHGYRALQYVIVGRHFVSEPGTLPAAQQALGQLAARTASLIDEYATLKRVPRQPSRLGVPRPDADWPTGVQPWSEIGLSSLGQPALRQLPELAQDLSGQDLCNVVGGLLVGMVGNVQTSICQVVQDLMRAPTELQRLKDYLAVHPLRQDAAEVPLAACGGEAKKPASGPAAQGQRDEVAEYLGRRLRARPPVPFLPRRTREGLKGIGEVPIEAPTDCILVLPGSGHPDCPWGGSKEKFRHSCLGRDFVQPLLEVLTRRVVALPDLEELLDSVTGEVLDPVRLWGFGCLRYGLRHRREKLRVQQPLIVVMPVKSPVAVHAEYLRAVIRTGAPRIQWALDDSRMVHVAWFEFMQEDSLLALRTVYDGDFDTYIQHFALRAGDLFDQLFAHIEGGPPMPVAEHPHEFVETIRRYNRGPLGGYFYSAYPDQKVPRITGGRG
;
A
#
# COMPACT_ATOMS: atom_id res chain seq x y z
N MET A 1 -23.32 3.17 15.78
CA MET A 1 -23.65 4.49 16.35
C MET A 1 -23.08 5.54 15.42
N ARG A 2 -23.84 6.58 15.05
CA ARG A 2 -23.26 7.71 14.34
C ARG A 2 -22.28 8.41 15.29
N ARG A 3 -21.27 9.08 14.75
CA ARG A 3 -20.23 9.76 15.54
C ARG A 3 -20.82 10.72 16.58
N PHE A 4 -21.91 11.41 16.23
CA PHE A 4 -22.63 12.35 17.10
C PHE A 4 -23.44 11.71 18.22
N ASP A 5 -23.72 10.41 18.15
CA ASP A 5 -24.47 9.69 19.19
C ASP A 5 -23.55 9.17 20.29
N ARG A 6 -22.23 9.40 20.20
CA ARG A 6 -21.27 8.83 21.14
C ARG A 6 -21.23 9.63 22.44
N PRO A 7 -21.27 8.95 23.61
CA PRO A 7 -21.17 9.63 24.89
C PRO A 7 -19.81 10.31 25.01
N GLU A 8 -19.83 11.52 25.55
CA GLU A 8 -18.63 12.29 25.91
C GLU A 8 -17.71 11.45 26.81
N VAL A 9 -16.40 11.52 26.55
CA VAL A 9 -15.39 10.77 27.33
C VAL A 9 -15.32 11.33 28.76
N LYS A 10 -15.92 10.61 29.71
CA LYS A 10 -15.93 10.96 31.14
C LYS A 10 -15.40 9.78 31.95
N LEU A 11 -14.19 9.89 32.49
CA LEU A 11 -13.58 8.79 33.26
C LEU A 11 -14.43 8.35 34.46
N ALA A 12 -15.13 9.28 35.12
CA ALA A 12 -16.05 8.95 36.21
C ALA A 12 -17.19 8.00 35.80
N GLN A 13 -17.56 7.95 34.52
CA GLN A 13 -18.53 6.97 34.01
C GLN A 13 -17.94 5.56 33.99
N LEU A 14 -16.63 5.40 33.74
CA LEU A 14 -15.98 4.08 33.72
C LEU A 14 -16.02 3.39 35.09
N ASP A 15 -15.90 4.17 36.17
CA ASP A 15 -15.90 3.64 37.54
C ASP A 15 -17.28 3.13 37.98
N ALA A 16 -18.35 3.61 37.35
CA ALA A 16 -19.72 3.16 37.62
C ALA A 16 -20.14 1.92 36.81
N LEU A 17 -19.34 1.51 35.82
CA LEU A 17 -19.66 0.41 34.91
C LEU A 17 -19.09 -0.92 35.40
N ARG A 18 -19.80 -2.03 35.11
CA ARG A 18 -19.23 -3.37 35.27
C ARG A 18 -18.08 -3.58 34.29
N ASN A 19 -17.13 -4.47 34.63
CA ASN A 19 -15.91 -4.73 33.85
C ASN A 19 -16.16 -4.91 32.34
N GLU A 20 -17.15 -5.70 31.92
CA GLU A 20 -17.45 -5.89 30.49
C GLU A 20 -18.00 -4.63 29.81
N GLN A 21 -18.83 -3.85 30.51
CA GLN A 21 -19.38 -2.60 29.98
C GLN A 21 -18.28 -1.54 29.88
N ARG A 22 -17.37 -1.49 30.88
CA ARG A 22 -16.17 -0.64 30.89
C ARG A 22 -15.27 -0.98 29.70
N THR A 23 -14.89 -2.25 29.53
CA THR A 23 -14.04 -2.70 28.41
C THR A 23 -14.67 -2.39 27.06
N ARG A 24 -15.98 -2.57 26.91
CA ARG A 24 -16.69 -2.24 25.66
C ARG A 24 -16.68 -0.74 25.37
N LEU A 25 -16.96 0.09 26.37
CA LEU A 25 -16.95 1.55 26.20
C LEU A 25 -15.53 2.06 25.89
N GLN A 26 -14.52 1.55 26.60
CA GLN A 26 -13.11 1.84 26.31
C GLN A 26 -12.76 1.44 24.88
N PHE A 27 -13.20 0.26 24.40
CA PHE A 27 -12.96 -0.17 23.02
C PHE A 27 -13.62 0.73 21.98
N ASP A 28 -14.85 1.18 22.24
CA ASP A 28 -15.58 2.10 21.37
C ASP A 28 -14.84 3.45 21.26
N TRP A 29 -14.37 4.00 22.39
CA TRP A 29 -13.51 5.19 22.39
C TRP A 29 -12.15 4.93 21.72
N TRP A 30 -11.60 3.75 21.89
CA TRP A 30 -10.28 3.38 21.36
C TRP A 30 -10.25 3.33 19.83
N CYS A 31 -11.33 2.84 19.21
CA CYS A 31 -11.42 2.64 17.77
C CYS A 31 -11.53 3.95 16.97
N ASP A 32 -11.81 5.06 17.63
CA ASP A 32 -11.97 6.38 17.02
C ASP A 32 -10.81 7.30 17.38
N ASP A 33 -10.26 8.03 16.41
CA ASP A 33 -9.06 8.82 16.63
C ASP A 33 -9.29 10.00 17.59
N GLU A 34 -10.47 10.62 17.58
CA GLU A 34 -10.78 11.77 18.43
C GLU A 34 -11.26 11.35 19.82
N ASP A 35 -12.10 10.32 19.92
CA ASP A 35 -12.48 9.76 21.22
C ASP A 35 -11.23 9.20 21.93
N ARG A 36 -10.33 8.54 21.19
CA ARG A 36 -9.07 8.05 21.75
C ARG A 36 -8.17 9.18 22.21
N ALA A 37 -8.00 10.25 21.43
CA ALA A 37 -7.19 11.39 21.83
C ALA A 37 -7.74 12.02 23.12
N ARG A 38 -9.06 12.25 23.19
CA ARG A 38 -9.74 12.75 24.40
C ARG A 38 -9.60 11.81 25.59
N TYR A 39 -9.67 10.49 25.36
CA TYR A 39 -9.48 9.48 26.40
C TYR A 39 -8.07 9.52 26.97
N LEU A 40 -7.04 9.53 26.12
CA LEU A 40 -5.65 9.62 26.56
C LEU A 40 -5.34 10.96 27.24
N GLU A 41 -5.91 12.06 26.76
CA GLU A 41 -5.82 13.37 27.41
C GLU A 41 -6.48 13.36 28.79
N ALA A 42 -7.68 12.78 28.91
CA ALA A 42 -8.39 12.68 30.19
C ALA A 42 -7.64 11.81 31.21
N LEU A 43 -6.92 10.77 30.77
CA LEU A 43 -6.05 9.99 31.64
C LEU A 43 -4.92 10.84 32.23
N GLY A 44 -4.41 11.82 31.48
CA GLY A 44 -3.35 12.72 31.95
C GLY A 44 -2.10 11.98 32.42
N GLY A 45 -1.75 10.88 31.74
CA GLY A 45 -0.64 9.99 32.10
C GLY A 45 -0.94 9.00 33.23
N LYS A 46 -2.11 9.04 33.87
CA LYS A 46 -2.45 8.08 34.94
C LYS A 46 -2.46 6.65 34.41
N LEU A 47 -1.93 5.75 35.23
CA LEU A 47 -2.07 4.31 35.02
C LEU A 47 -3.55 3.93 35.07
N GLU A 48 -3.98 3.16 34.08
CA GLU A 48 -5.37 2.73 33.96
C GLU A 48 -5.45 1.22 33.75
N TRP A 49 -6.55 0.59 34.14
CA TRP A 49 -6.72 -0.87 34.06
C TRP A 49 -7.81 -1.24 33.06
N ILE A 50 -7.48 -2.19 32.18
CA ILE A 50 -8.42 -2.79 31.21
C ILE A 50 -8.67 -4.24 31.63
N TYR A 51 -9.92 -4.70 31.51
CA TYR A 51 -10.28 -6.09 31.71
C TYR A 51 -10.24 -6.82 30.37
N SER A 52 -9.13 -7.53 30.14
CA SER A 52 -8.76 -8.21 28.91
C SER A 52 -9.49 -9.53 28.73
N ARG A 53 -9.89 -9.79 27.48
CA ARG A 53 -10.40 -11.08 27.00
C ARG A 53 -9.31 -12.07 26.57
N ALA A 54 -8.04 -11.66 26.58
CA ALA A 54 -6.93 -12.53 26.25
C ALA A 54 -6.87 -13.70 27.25
N PRO A 55 -6.62 -14.93 26.79
CA PRO A 55 -6.45 -16.06 27.68
C PRO A 55 -5.30 -15.79 28.65
N VAL A 56 -5.51 -16.13 29.92
CA VAL A 56 -4.46 -16.10 30.95
C VAL A 56 -3.63 -17.38 30.81
N GLU A 57 -2.95 -17.55 29.68
CA GLU A 57 -2.02 -18.65 29.47
C GLU A 57 -0.60 -18.09 29.57
N ASP A 58 0.01 -18.27 30.74
CA ASP A 58 1.39 -17.89 31.04
C ASP A 58 2.40 -19.03 30.78
N ASP A 59 2.00 -20.14 30.14
CA ASP A 59 2.83 -21.33 30.00
C ASP A 59 2.54 -22.01 28.65
N PRO A 60 3.51 -22.60 27.91
CA PRO A 60 3.26 -23.54 26.83
C PRO A 60 2.34 -24.67 27.31
N ALA A 61 1.03 -24.50 27.14
CA ALA A 61 -0.04 -25.35 27.65
C ALA A 61 0.14 -25.72 29.14
N PRO A 62 -0.58 -25.09 30.10
CA PRO A 62 -0.55 -25.58 31.48
C PRO A 62 -0.80 -27.09 31.50
N PRO A 63 -0.16 -27.84 32.42
CA PRO A 63 -0.39 -29.28 32.54
C PRO A 63 -1.89 -29.55 32.48
N ARG A 64 -2.34 -30.55 31.69
CA ARG A 64 -3.76 -30.86 31.47
C ARG A 64 -4.60 -31.01 32.75
N SER A 65 -3.94 -31.14 33.90
CA SER A 65 -4.51 -31.19 35.25
C SER A 65 -4.94 -29.85 35.84
N VAL A 66 -4.52 -28.70 35.29
CA VAL A 66 -4.89 -27.36 35.79
C VAL A 66 -5.89 -26.73 34.81
N PRO A 67 -7.16 -26.52 35.21
CA PRO A 67 -8.10 -25.80 34.37
C PRO A 67 -7.56 -24.40 34.09
N ALA A 68 -7.61 -23.97 32.83
CA ALA A 68 -7.24 -22.62 32.44
C ALA A 68 -7.99 -21.61 33.33
N ARG A 69 -7.28 -20.58 33.81
CA ARG A 69 -7.90 -19.52 34.61
C ARG A 69 -9.08 -18.94 33.84
N GLN A 70 -10.28 -19.14 34.35
CA GLN A 70 -11.50 -18.54 33.80
C GLN A 70 -11.65 -17.12 34.33
N GLY A 71 -11.92 -16.15 33.44
CA GLY A 71 -12.17 -14.76 33.79
C GLY A 71 -11.42 -13.76 32.93
N LEU A 72 -11.67 -12.48 33.16
CA LEU A 72 -10.97 -11.38 32.49
C LEU A 72 -9.65 -11.08 33.21
N ALA A 73 -8.54 -11.04 32.47
CA ALA A 73 -7.24 -10.64 33.02
C ALA A 73 -7.19 -9.12 33.17
N LYS A 74 -6.52 -8.59 34.19
CA LYS A 74 -6.22 -7.16 34.25
C LYS A 74 -5.01 -6.84 33.38
N VAL A 75 -5.10 -5.80 32.58
CA VAL A 75 -4.03 -5.29 31.71
C VAL A 75 -3.79 -3.83 32.05
N ALA A 76 -2.54 -3.49 32.25
CA ALA A 76 -2.11 -2.14 32.59
C ALA A 76 -2.01 -1.28 31.33
N LEU A 77 -2.74 -0.16 31.27
CA LEU A 77 -2.61 0.85 30.24
C LEU A 77 -1.65 1.94 30.74
N VAL A 78 -0.43 1.96 30.21
CA VAL A 78 0.62 2.92 30.61
C VAL A 78 0.65 4.05 29.59
N SER A 79 0.25 5.25 30.02
CA SER A 79 0.12 6.43 29.14
C SER A 79 1.02 7.61 29.53
N ASP A 80 1.62 7.60 30.72
CA ASP A 80 2.61 8.59 31.10
C ASP A 80 3.86 8.50 30.19
N PRO A 81 4.27 9.60 29.52
CA PRO A 81 5.38 9.57 28.58
C PRO A 81 6.70 9.08 29.19
N GLN A 82 7.00 9.44 30.44
CA GLN A 82 8.24 9.03 31.11
C GLN A 82 8.20 7.54 31.44
N GLN A 83 7.09 7.05 32.00
CA GLN A 83 6.92 5.62 32.29
C GLN A 83 6.97 4.76 31.02
N VAL A 84 6.43 5.26 29.90
CA VAL A 84 6.54 4.58 28.60
C VAL A 84 8.00 4.52 28.14
N VAL A 85 8.76 5.62 28.26
CA VAL A 85 10.20 5.63 27.93
C VAL A 85 10.97 4.65 28.82
N ASP A 86 10.71 4.65 30.13
CA ASP A 86 11.35 3.75 31.09
C ASP A 86 11.04 2.29 30.74
N ALA A 87 9.79 1.98 30.40
CA ALA A 87 9.37 0.66 29.98
C ALA A 87 10.04 0.20 28.67
N LEU A 88 10.26 1.10 27.72
CA LEU A 88 10.92 0.80 26.46
C LEU A 88 12.45 0.65 26.60
N SER A 89 13.05 1.32 27.58
CA SER A 89 14.48 1.26 27.87
C SER A 89 14.87 0.16 28.84
N ASN A 90 13.90 -0.47 29.53
CA ASN A 90 14.14 -1.54 30.50
C ASN A 90 13.54 -2.90 30.06
N PRO A 91 14.22 -3.63 29.16
CA PRO A 91 13.75 -4.92 28.65
C PRO A 91 13.90 -6.07 29.67
N HIS A 92 14.49 -5.83 30.84
CA HIS A 92 14.56 -6.84 31.91
C HIS A 92 13.23 -6.91 32.67
N ASP A 93 12.63 -5.74 32.92
CA ASP A 93 11.36 -5.62 33.64
C ASP A 93 10.15 -5.71 32.71
N TYR A 94 10.30 -5.25 31.46
CA TYR A 94 9.24 -5.24 30.46
C TYR A 94 9.58 -6.13 29.26
N LEU A 95 8.98 -7.30 29.26
CA LEU A 95 9.19 -8.35 28.27
C LEU A 95 8.36 -8.12 27.01
N ASN A 96 8.93 -8.46 25.87
CA ASN A 96 8.27 -8.49 24.56
C ASN A 96 7.61 -9.84 24.27
N ILE A 97 7.62 -10.76 25.23
CA ILE A 97 7.03 -12.10 25.11
C ILE A 97 5.59 -12.14 24.53
N PRO A 98 4.70 -11.12 24.66
CA PRO A 98 3.43 -11.15 23.93
C PRO A 98 3.56 -11.40 22.42
N TYR A 99 4.62 -10.93 21.78
CA TYR A 99 4.84 -11.15 20.35
C TYR A 99 5.17 -12.61 19.98
N ALA A 100 5.53 -13.46 20.94
CA ALA A 100 5.82 -14.88 20.69
C ALA A 100 4.59 -15.64 20.16
N GLU A 101 3.38 -15.15 20.44
CA GLU A 101 2.10 -15.71 19.96
C GLU A 101 1.96 -15.66 18.43
N LEU A 102 2.75 -14.84 17.71
CA LEU A 102 2.70 -14.70 16.25
C LEU A 102 3.29 -15.89 15.46
N GLY A 103 3.73 -16.95 16.13
CA GLY A 103 4.23 -18.16 15.48
C GLY A 103 5.67 -18.53 15.81
N GLY A 104 6.19 -18.04 16.94
CA GLY A 104 7.46 -18.47 17.48
C GLY A 104 8.17 -17.34 18.21
N ALA A 105 8.65 -17.65 19.42
CA ALA A 105 9.56 -16.79 20.20
C ALA A 105 10.96 -16.69 19.55
N SER A 106 11.06 -16.73 18.23
CA SER A 106 12.29 -16.78 17.46
C SER A 106 12.48 -15.55 16.58
N PHE A 107 11.47 -14.71 16.37
CA PHE A 107 11.65 -13.43 15.69
C PHE A 107 12.05 -12.35 16.68
N MET A 108 13.00 -11.47 16.32
CA MET A 108 13.56 -10.45 17.21
C MET A 108 12.53 -9.58 17.96
N LEU A 109 11.34 -9.32 17.42
CA LEU A 109 10.32 -8.59 18.19
C LEU A 109 9.83 -9.35 19.42
N ALA A 110 9.91 -10.68 19.45
CA ALA A 110 9.50 -11.53 20.57
C ALA A 110 10.67 -11.97 21.47
N LEU A 111 11.91 -11.57 21.14
CA LEU A 111 13.11 -12.00 21.86
C LEU A 111 13.48 -10.99 22.96
N ASP A 112 13.57 -11.49 24.18
CA ASP A 112 14.00 -10.74 25.36
C ASP A 112 15.45 -11.06 25.74
N PRO A 113 16.14 -10.17 26.50
CA PRO A 113 17.49 -10.42 26.96
C PRO A 113 17.60 -11.71 27.80
N PRO A 114 18.67 -12.50 27.62
CA PRO A 114 18.90 -13.71 28.40
C PRO A 114 19.12 -13.37 29.88
N ARG A 115 18.66 -14.24 30.79
CA ARG A 115 18.86 -14.06 32.25
C ARG A 115 20.30 -14.34 32.68
N ASP A 116 20.90 -15.40 32.17
CA ASP A 116 22.13 -15.99 32.73
C ASP A 116 23.34 -15.90 31.78
N GLY A 117 23.46 -14.79 31.04
CA GLY A 117 24.61 -14.57 30.14
C GLY A 117 24.65 -15.47 28.90
N GLY A 118 23.51 -16.06 28.51
CA GLY A 118 23.36 -16.76 27.24
C GLY A 118 23.46 -15.83 26.03
N THR A 119 23.39 -16.40 24.82
CA THR A 119 23.41 -15.62 23.57
C THR A 119 22.20 -14.68 23.51
N ASP A 120 22.46 -13.39 23.29
CA ASP A 120 21.43 -12.38 23.03
C ASP A 120 20.96 -12.50 21.57
N TRP A 121 20.07 -13.47 21.31
CA TRP A 121 19.56 -13.74 19.97
C TRP A 121 18.83 -12.55 19.34
N HIS A 122 18.25 -11.67 20.17
CA HIS A 122 17.71 -10.40 19.69
C HIS A 122 18.82 -9.56 19.05
N ALA A 123 19.93 -9.33 19.77
CA ALA A 123 21.05 -8.54 19.27
C ALA A 123 21.67 -9.16 18.01
N VAL A 124 21.78 -10.49 17.95
CA VAL A 124 22.28 -11.21 16.75
C VAL A 124 21.39 -10.94 15.54
N GLN A 125 20.08 -11.18 15.63
CA GLN A 125 19.16 -10.94 14.52
C GLN A 125 19.09 -9.47 14.11
N ARG A 126 19.07 -8.58 15.10
CA ARG A 126 19.07 -7.14 14.87
C ARG A 126 20.30 -6.71 14.06
N LYS A 127 21.49 -7.16 14.46
CA LYS A 127 22.74 -6.85 13.77
C LYS A 127 22.73 -7.34 12.32
N VAL A 128 22.23 -8.56 12.07
CA VAL A 128 22.09 -9.09 10.71
C VAL A 128 21.23 -8.17 9.84
N VAL A 129 20.11 -7.67 10.36
CA VAL A 129 19.22 -6.76 9.62
C VAL A 129 19.86 -5.39 9.43
N GLU A 130 20.55 -4.85 10.42
CA GLU A 130 21.28 -3.58 10.31
C GLU A 130 22.39 -3.67 9.25
N ASP A 131 23.19 -4.74 9.29
CA ASP A 131 24.25 -4.99 8.32
C ASP A 131 23.67 -5.20 6.90
N LEU A 132 22.52 -5.89 6.79
CA LEU A 132 21.81 -6.06 5.53
C LEU A 132 21.32 -4.73 4.96
N PHE A 133 20.63 -3.92 5.76
CA PHE A 133 20.08 -2.64 5.32
C PHE A 133 21.18 -1.63 4.97
N ALA A 134 22.32 -1.67 5.66
CA ALA A 134 23.48 -0.84 5.34
C ALA A 134 24.06 -1.10 3.94
N ARG A 135 23.77 -2.25 3.31
CA ARG A 135 24.20 -2.55 1.93
C ARG A 135 23.39 -1.83 0.86
N PHE A 136 22.27 -1.21 1.21
CA PHE A 136 21.43 -0.45 0.28
C PHE A 136 21.57 1.05 0.51
N ALA A 137 22.06 1.77 -0.50
CA ALA A 137 22.14 3.21 -0.45
C ALA A 137 20.73 3.83 -0.52
N PRO A 138 20.45 4.95 0.19
CA PRO A 138 19.14 5.60 0.17
C PRO A 138 18.63 5.95 -1.25
N GLY A 139 19.54 6.34 -2.16
CA GLY A 139 19.21 6.60 -3.56
C GLY A 139 18.74 5.35 -4.31
N GLN A 140 19.34 4.20 -4.06
CA GLN A 140 18.94 2.91 -4.64
C GLN A 140 17.56 2.49 -4.13
N LEU A 141 17.32 2.58 -2.82
CA LEU A 141 16.02 2.30 -2.21
C LEU A 141 14.93 3.22 -2.77
N ARG A 142 15.23 4.51 -2.98
CA ARG A 142 14.30 5.44 -3.63
C ARG A 142 13.92 4.99 -5.05
N ARG A 143 14.87 4.50 -5.85
CA ARG A 143 14.58 3.99 -7.21
C ARG A 143 13.71 2.74 -7.17
N ALA A 144 14.00 1.81 -6.25
CA ALA A 144 13.15 0.63 -6.03
C ALA A 144 11.74 1.03 -5.59
N ALA A 145 11.61 2.02 -4.71
CA ALA A 145 10.34 2.57 -4.26
C ALA A 145 9.55 3.21 -5.42
N THR A 146 10.20 4.03 -6.25
CA THR A 146 9.57 4.60 -7.46
C THR A 146 9.01 3.52 -8.36
N TRP A 147 9.81 2.50 -8.68
CA TRP A 147 9.36 1.38 -9.52
C TRP A 147 8.17 0.64 -8.88
N ALA A 148 8.24 0.33 -7.59
CA ALA A 148 7.19 -0.40 -6.89
C ALA A 148 5.85 0.39 -6.84
N VAL A 149 5.93 1.71 -6.61
CA VAL A 149 4.77 2.60 -6.58
C VAL A 149 4.16 2.76 -7.98
N GLU A 150 4.99 2.88 -9.02
CA GLU A 150 4.51 2.94 -10.41
C GLU A 150 3.77 1.64 -10.79
N GLN A 151 4.32 0.47 -10.45
CA GLN A 151 3.67 -0.81 -10.70
C GLN A 151 2.37 -0.97 -9.93
N ALA A 152 2.32 -0.57 -8.65
CA ALA A 152 1.08 -0.61 -7.87
C ALA A 152 0.02 0.37 -8.40
N ALA A 153 0.43 1.51 -8.94
CA ALA A 153 -0.46 2.53 -9.47
C ALA A 153 -1.23 2.07 -10.71
N ILE A 154 -0.67 1.17 -11.53
CA ILE A 154 -1.32 0.64 -12.73
C ILE A 154 -2.69 0.04 -12.41
N LEU A 155 -2.78 -0.72 -11.31
CA LEU A 155 -4.04 -1.35 -10.88
C LEU A 155 -4.83 -0.47 -9.93
N SER A 156 -4.16 0.17 -8.97
CA SER A 156 -4.83 0.89 -7.89
C SER A 156 -5.45 2.21 -8.35
N LEU A 157 -4.86 2.89 -9.33
CA LEU A 157 -5.30 4.19 -9.84
C LEU A 157 -5.97 4.08 -11.22
N ARG A 158 -6.52 2.90 -11.55
CA ARG A 158 -7.21 2.66 -12.83
C ARG A 158 -8.57 3.37 -12.93
N SER A 159 -9.19 3.63 -11.77
CA SER A 159 -10.49 4.29 -11.60
C SER A 159 -10.31 5.63 -10.87
N GLU A 160 -11.29 6.53 -11.01
CA GLU A 160 -11.30 7.82 -10.30
C GLU A 160 -11.37 7.64 -8.78
N VAL A 161 -12.05 6.59 -8.31
CA VAL A 161 -12.10 6.20 -6.91
C VAL A 161 -11.09 5.09 -6.67
N PHE A 162 -10.33 5.17 -5.59
CA PHE A 162 -9.37 4.16 -5.19
C PHE A 162 -9.28 4.04 -3.67
N ASP A 163 -8.78 2.90 -3.19
CA ASP A 163 -8.45 2.69 -1.78
C ASP A 163 -6.96 2.97 -1.55
N LEU A 164 -6.65 4.03 -0.79
CA LEU A 164 -5.27 4.40 -0.48
C LEU A 164 -4.57 3.33 0.36
N ALA A 165 -5.30 2.62 1.23
CA ALA A 165 -4.72 1.58 2.07
C ALA A 165 -4.27 0.39 1.21
N GLU A 166 -5.11 -0.04 0.26
CA GLU A 166 -4.77 -1.07 -0.73
C GLU A 166 -3.60 -0.62 -1.62
N PHE A 167 -3.63 0.61 -2.16
CA PHE A 167 -2.54 1.12 -2.99
C PHE A 167 -1.19 1.09 -2.27
N ALA A 168 -1.15 1.51 -1.01
CA ALA A 168 0.03 1.52 -0.17
C ALA A 168 0.56 0.11 0.13
N GLU A 169 -0.35 -0.82 0.45
CA GLU A 169 -0.04 -2.23 0.67
C GLU A 169 0.59 -2.83 -0.58
N GLN A 170 -0.02 -2.62 -1.74
CA GLN A 170 0.43 -3.15 -3.03
C GLN A 170 1.79 -2.59 -3.45
N ALA A 171 2.08 -1.32 -3.15
CA ALA A 171 3.39 -0.71 -3.35
C ALA A 171 4.43 -1.30 -2.39
N ALA A 172 4.10 -1.47 -1.11
CA ALA A 172 5.00 -2.07 -0.12
C ALA A 172 5.34 -3.53 -0.44
N LEU A 173 4.36 -4.33 -0.89
CA LEU A 173 4.57 -5.72 -1.32
C LEU A 173 5.53 -5.81 -2.52
N ARG A 174 5.36 -4.94 -3.52
CA ARG A 174 6.25 -4.88 -4.70
C ARG A 174 7.64 -4.40 -4.33
N TYR A 175 7.74 -3.41 -3.46
CA TYR A 175 9.01 -2.91 -2.94
C TYR A 175 9.75 -4.01 -2.18
N PHE A 176 9.06 -4.71 -1.27
CA PHE A 176 9.62 -5.83 -0.52
C PHE A 176 10.07 -6.95 -1.45
N GLY A 177 9.18 -7.42 -2.33
CA GLY A 177 9.48 -8.49 -3.27
C GLY A 177 10.69 -8.17 -4.15
N LEU A 178 10.76 -6.93 -4.65
CA LEU A 178 11.87 -6.45 -5.46
C LEU A 178 13.20 -6.45 -4.69
N VAL A 179 13.25 -5.81 -3.52
CA VAL A 179 14.52 -5.64 -2.77
C VAL A 179 14.99 -6.97 -2.18
N PHE A 180 14.07 -7.84 -1.76
CA PHE A 180 14.43 -9.15 -1.24
C PHE A 180 14.71 -10.19 -2.33
N GLY A 181 14.27 -9.95 -3.57
CA GLY A 181 14.52 -10.85 -4.69
C GLY A 181 13.55 -12.02 -4.78
N TYR A 182 12.27 -11.75 -4.49
CA TYR A 182 11.16 -12.65 -4.76
C TYR A 182 10.72 -12.57 -6.23
N ALA A 183 10.11 -13.64 -6.73
CA ALA A 183 9.55 -13.67 -8.07
C ALA A 183 8.22 -12.91 -8.12
N SER A 184 7.80 -12.47 -9.31
CA SER A 184 6.46 -11.87 -9.49
C SER A 184 5.33 -12.84 -9.10
N ALA A 185 5.55 -14.14 -9.29
CA ALA A 185 4.61 -15.19 -8.87
C ALA A 185 4.51 -15.33 -7.33
N ASP A 186 5.50 -14.86 -6.58
CA ASP A 186 5.50 -14.89 -5.12
C ASP A 186 4.65 -13.74 -4.52
N HIS A 187 4.02 -12.90 -5.35
CA HIS A 187 3.20 -11.79 -4.86
C HIS A 187 2.02 -12.25 -3.98
N VAL A 188 1.30 -13.31 -4.38
CA VAL A 188 0.18 -13.86 -3.62
C VAL A 188 0.60 -14.39 -2.23
N PRO A 189 1.64 -15.23 -2.09
CA PRO A 189 2.09 -15.65 -0.76
C PRO A 189 2.62 -14.49 0.09
N LEU A 190 3.27 -13.49 -0.50
CA LEU A 190 3.69 -12.27 0.22
C LEU A 190 2.47 -11.49 0.74
N GLU A 191 1.46 -11.25 -0.10
CA GLU A 191 0.23 -10.56 0.27
C GLU A 191 -0.51 -11.31 1.38
N ASN A 192 -0.64 -12.64 1.24
CA ASN A 192 -1.32 -13.49 2.20
C ASN A 192 -0.63 -13.45 3.57
N ALA A 193 0.70 -13.58 3.60
CA ALA A 193 1.50 -13.52 4.82
C ALA A 193 1.48 -12.13 5.45
N ALA A 194 1.58 -11.06 4.65
CA ALA A 194 1.53 -9.69 5.15
C ALA A 194 0.17 -9.37 5.81
N ARG A 195 -0.95 -9.70 5.16
CA ARG A 195 -2.30 -9.41 5.69
C ARG A 195 -2.60 -10.19 6.96
N HIS A 196 -2.37 -11.51 6.96
CA HIS A 196 -2.65 -12.33 8.14
C HIS A 196 -1.67 -12.02 9.27
N GLY A 197 -0.37 -11.89 8.96
CA GLY A 197 0.66 -11.54 9.93
C GLY A 197 0.43 -10.17 10.55
N TYR A 198 0.05 -9.16 9.76
CA TYR A 198 -0.22 -7.82 10.28
C TYR A 198 -1.50 -7.81 11.12
N ARG A 199 -2.58 -8.48 10.68
CA ARG A 199 -3.78 -8.65 11.51
C ARG A 199 -3.45 -9.31 12.85
N ALA A 200 -2.67 -10.39 12.85
CA ALA A 200 -2.25 -11.06 14.07
C ALA A 200 -1.37 -10.16 14.95
N LEU A 201 -0.46 -9.39 14.37
CA LEU A 201 0.33 -8.40 15.09
C LEU A 201 -0.57 -7.39 15.80
N GLN A 202 -1.56 -6.82 15.11
CA GLN A 202 -2.52 -5.91 15.72
C GLN A 202 -3.38 -6.58 16.81
N TYR A 203 -3.68 -7.87 16.64
CA TYR A 203 -4.46 -8.65 17.60
C TYR A 203 -3.68 -8.81 18.89
N VAL A 204 -2.40 -9.19 18.80
CA VAL A 204 -1.50 -9.31 19.94
C VAL A 204 -1.30 -7.98 20.67
N ILE A 205 -1.16 -6.87 19.91
CA ILE A 205 -0.92 -5.54 20.50
C ILE A 205 -2.17 -5.03 21.25
N VAL A 206 -3.35 -5.15 20.65
CA VAL A 206 -4.59 -4.54 21.19
C VAL A 206 -5.79 -5.48 21.10
N GLY A 207 -6.02 -6.09 19.93
CA GLY A 207 -7.29 -6.76 19.62
C GLY A 207 -7.70 -7.82 20.64
N ARG A 208 -6.77 -8.66 21.09
CA ARG A 208 -7.00 -9.75 22.06
C ARG A 208 -7.57 -9.29 23.40
N HIS A 209 -7.35 -8.03 23.76
CA HIS A 209 -7.84 -7.48 25.01
C HIS A 209 -9.35 -7.13 24.94
N PHE A 210 -9.88 -6.90 23.74
CA PHE A 210 -11.25 -6.42 23.54
C PHE A 210 -12.15 -7.41 22.79
N VAL A 211 -11.59 -8.23 21.90
CA VAL A 211 -12.32 -9.16 21.06
C VAL A 211 -11.74 -10.57 21.13
N SER A 212 -12.58 -11.57 20.84
CA SER A 212 -12.17 -12.98 20.78
C SER A 212 -12.19 -13.45 19.33
N GLU A 213 -11.01 -13.61 18.73
CA GLU A 213 -10.86 -14.08 17.35
C GLU A 213 -9.87 -15.27 17.28
N PRO A 214 -10.30 -16.47 17.69
CA PRO A 214 -9.40 -17.62 17.83
C PRO A 214 -8.74 -18.06 16.51
N GLY A 215 -9.29 -17.68 15.36
CA GLY A 215 -8.71 -17.98 14.04
C GLY A 215 -7.59 -17.05 13.59
N THR A 216 -7.41 -15.89 14.22
CA THR A 216 -6.47 -14.86 13.76
C THR A 216 -5.01 -15.31 13.88
N LEU A 217 -4.61 -15.89 15.01
CA LEU A 217 -3.23 -16.39 15.19
C LEU A 217 -2.94 -17.62 14.33
N PRO A 218 -3.77 -18.69 14.30
CA PRO A 218 -3.50 -19.86 13.45
C PRO A 218 -3.40 -19.51 11.96
N ALA A 219 -4.25 -18.61 11.45
CA ALA A 219 -4.20 -18.18 10.06
C ALA A 219 -2.88 -17.46 9.72
N ALA A 220 -2.40 -16.60 10.62
CA ALA A 220 -1.10 -15.95 10.47
C ALA A 220 0.07 -16.93 10.51
N GLN A 221 0.06 -17.88 11.45
CA GLN A 221 1.08 -18.92 11.56
C GLN A 221 1.14 -19.78 10.30
N GLN A 222 -0.01 -20.17 9.75
CA GLN A 222 -0.10 -20.91 8.50
C GLN A 222 0.47 -20.10 7.32
N ALA A 223 0.05 -18.83 7.17
CA ALA A 223 0.51 -17.98 6.07
C ALA A 223 2.02 -17.68 6.16
N LEU A 224 2.54 -17.40 7.36
CA LEU A 224 3.96 -17.18 7.60
C LEU A 224 4.79 -18.46 7.40
N GLY A 225 4.26 -19.62 7.78
CA GLY A 225 4.91 -20.91 7.51
C GLY A 225 5.06 -21.20 6.01
N GLN A 226 4.03 -20.90 5.21
CA GLN A 226 4.10 -21.01 3.74
C GLN A 226 5.15 -20.06 3.15
N LEU A 227 5.17 -18.80 3.61
CA LEU A 227 6.18 -17.84 3.18
C LEU A 227 7.60 -18.27 3.61
N ALA A 228 7.76 -18.80 4.82
CA ALA A 228 9.05 -19.29 5.31
C ALA A 228 9.59 -20.42 4.44
N ALA A 229 8.76 -21.39 4.07
CA ALA A 229 9.14 -22.46 3.15
C ALA A 229 9.59 -21.92 1.78
N ARG A 230 8.86 -20.94 1.23
CA ARG A 230 9.26 -20.31 -0.03
C ARG A 230 10.55 -19.50 0.10
N THR A 231 10.74 -18.81 1.22
CA THR A 231 11.94 -18.01 1.51
C THR A 231 13.17 -18.90 1.61
N ALA A 232 13.07 -20.03 2.32
CA ALA A 232 14.14 -21.03 2.39
C ALA A 232 14.53 -21.54 0.99
N SER A 233 13.53 -21.92 0.17
CA SER A 233 13.76 -22.34 -1.23
C SER A 233 14.54 -21.29 -2.02
N LEU A 234 14.16 -20.01 -1.93
CA LEU A 234 14.84 -18.93 -2.64
C LEU A 234 16.28 -18.73 -2.16
N ILE A 235 16.53 -18.81 -0.86
CA ILE A 235 17.88 -18.72 -0.29
C ILE A 235 18.77 -19.84 -0.85
N ASP A 236 18.26 -21.08 -0.89
CA ASP A 236 18.98 -22.22 -1.44
C ASP A 236 19.21 -22.11 -2.96
N GLU A 237 18.22 -21.62 -3.71
CA GLU A 237 18.35 -21.33 -5.15
C GLU A 237 19.44 -20.28 -5.41
N TYR A 238 19.45 -19.17 -4.68
CA TYR A 238 20.50 -18.14 -4.78
C TYR A 238 21.88 -18.69 -4.43
N ALA A 239 21.99 -19.49 -3.35
CA ALA A 239 23.24 -20.11 -2.94
C ALA A 239 23.76 -21.10 -4.02
N THR A 240 22.86 -21.84 -4.65
CA THR A 240 23.17 -22.77 -5.73
C THR A 240 23.67 -22.03 -6.97
N LEU A 241 22.96 -20.99 -7.41
CA LEU A 241 23.34 -20.17 -8.57
C LEU A 241 24.67 -19.44 -8.36
N LYS A 242 24.98 -19.03 -7.13
CA LYS A 242 26.28 -18.46 -6.80
C LYS A 242 27.44 -19.45 -7.01
N ARG A 243 27.21 -20.75 -6.78
CA ARG A 243 28.23 -21.81 -6.96
C ARG A 243 28.28 -22.32 -8.39
N VAL A 244 27.12 -22.45 -9.03
CA VAL A 244 26.96 -22.99 -10.37
C VAL A 244 26.02 -22.06 -11.17
N PRO A 245 26.55 -20.96 -11.74
CA PRO A 245 25.78 -20.08 -12.60
C PRO A 245 25.18 -20.85 -13.77
N ARG A 246 23.99 -20.47 -14.23
CA ARG A 246 23.40 -21.09 -15.42
C ARG A 246 24.32 -20.85 -16.62
N GLN A 247 24.57 -21.91 -17.40
CA GLN A 247 25.40 -21.79 -18.59
C GLN A 247 24.81 -20.75 -19.56
N PRO A 248 25.67 -19.97 -20.25
CA PRO A 248 25.23 -19.10 -21.33
C PRO A 248 24.49 -19.91 -22.39
N SER A 249 23.65 -19.23 -23.18
CA SER A 249 22.94 -19.88 -24.29
C SER A 249 23.92 -20.58 -25.24
N ARG A 250 23.46 -21.57 -26.02
CA ARG A 250 24.29 -22.28 -27.02
C ARG A 250 24.98 -21.34 -28.03
N LEU A 251 24.53 -20.09 -28.13
CA LEU A 251 25.07 -19.04 -28.99
C LEU A 251 26.11 -18.14 -28.29
N GLY A 252 26.52 -18.45 -27.05
CA GLY A 252 27.49 -17.65 -26.29
C GLY A 252 26.95 -16.32 -25.76
N VAL A 253 25.65 -16.04 -25.94
CA VAL A 253 25.04 -14.81 -25.43
C VAL A 253 24.84 -14.92 -23.91
N PRO A 254 25.38 -13.98 -23.11
CA PRO A 254 25.14 -13.91 -21.67
C PRO A 254 23.65 -13.85 -21.38
N ARG A 255 23.20 -14.67 -20.44
CA ARG A 255 21.82 -14.68 -19.97
C ARG A 255 21.68 -13.68 -18.82
N PRO A 256 20.87 -12.61 -18.95
CA PRO A 256 20.68 -11.62 -17.87
C PRO A 256 20.17 -12.26 -16.56
N ASP A 257 19.48 -13.39 -16.68
CA ASP A 257 18.89 -14.19 -15.61
C ASP A 257 19.78 -15.35 -15.14
N ALA A 258 21.05 -15.44 -15.59
CA ALA A 258 21.92 -16.58 -15.30
C ALA A 258 22.18 -16.78 -13.80
N ASP A 259 22.18 -15.68 -13.04
CA ASP A 259 22.43 -15.63 -11.60
C ASP A 259 21.16 -15.41 -10.76
N TRP A 260 19.98 -15.53 -11.37
CA TRP A 260 18.69 -15.22 -10.75
C TRP A 260 17.81 -16.48 -10.64
N PRO A 261 17.15 -16.72 -9.49
CA PRO A 261 16.15 -17.76 -9.36
C PRO A 261 15.05 -17.64 -10.41
N THR A 262 14.41 -18.75 -10.75
CA THR A 262 13.39 -18.76 -11.81
C THR A 262 12.24 -17.84 -11.45
N GLY A 263 11.87 -16.94 -12.38
CA GLY A 263 10.77 -15.98 -12.20
C GLY A 263 11.12 -14.73 -11.40
N VAL A 264 12.34 -14.64 -10.83
CA VAL A 264 12.83 -13.39 -10.26
C VAL A 264 13.32 -12.48 -11.38
N GLN A 265 12.78 -11.26 -11.42
CA GLN A 265 13.11 -10.26 -12.42
C GLN A 265 14.55 -9.75 -12.24
N PRO A 266 15.46 -9.94 -13.21
CA PRO A 266 16.79 -9.37 -13.12
C PRO A 266 16.73 -7.85 -13.09
N TRP A 267 17.41 -7.24 -12.12
CA TRP A 267 17.38 -5.78 -11.95
C TRP A 267 17.94 -5.01 -13.15
N SER A 268 18.83 -5.61 -13.95
CA SER A 268 19.32 -5.00 -15.19
C SER A 268 18.24 -4.74 -16.23
N GLU A 269 17.23 -5.61 -16.30
CA GLU A 269 16.13 -5.50 -17.26
C GLU A 269 15.17 -4.36 -16.93
N ILE A 270 15.15 -3.92 -15.67
CA ILE A 270 14.30 -2.82 -15.17
C ILE A 270 15.13 -1.59 -14.75
N GLY A 271 16.41 -1.52 -15.16
CA GLY A 271 17.29 -0.39 -14.90
C GLY A 271 17.75 -0.24 -13.45
N LEU A 272 17.55 -1.23 -12.60
CA LEU A 272 17.86 -1.22 -11.16
C LEU A 272 19.17 -1.91 -10.80
N SER A 273 20.07 -2.19 -11.76
CA SER A 273 21.38 -2.83 -11.51
C SER A 273 22.18 -2.16 -10.39
N SER A 274 22.02 -0.84 -10.20
CA SER A 274 22.70 -0.10 -9.14
C SER A 274 22.33 -0.56 -7.73
N LEU A 275 21.22 -1.28 -7.51
CA LEU A 275 20.82 -1.80 -6.20
C LEU A 275 21.76 -2.90 -5.67
N GLY A 276 22.65 -3.44 -6.52
CA GLY A 276 23.61 -4.48 -6.12
C GLY A 276 22.99 -5.87 -6.16
N GLN A 277 22.87 -6.52 -5.01
CA GLN A 277 22.33 -7.88 -4.89
C GLN A 277 21.03 -7.91 -4.07
N PRO A 278 20.10 -8.84 -4.34
CA PRO A 278 18.89 -9.00 -3.53
C PRO A 278 19.21 -9.38 -2.09
N ALA A 279 18.33 -9.00 -1.16
CA ALA A 279 18.56 -9.28 0.26
C ALA A 279 18.69 -10.78 0.57
N LEU A 280 17.82 -11.63 -0.01
CA LEU A 280 17.85 -13.08 0.25
C LEU A 280 19.16 -13.74 -0.21
N ARG A 281 19.80 -13.22 -1.27
CA ARG A 281 21.10 -13.70 -1.73
C ARG A 281 22.23 -13.41 -0.73
N GLN A 282 22.09 -12.33 0.04
CA GLN A 282 23.14 -11.82 0.94
C GLN A 282 23.01 -12.34 2.37
N LEU A 283 21.80 -12.73 2.79
CA LEU A 283 21.51 -13.16 4.16
C LEU A 283 22.42 -14.29 4.68
N PRO A 284 22.69 -15.38 3.94
CA PRO A 284 23.53 -16.47 4.45
C PRO A 284 24.96 -16.04 4.79
N GLU A 285 25.49 -15.00 4.13
CA GLU A 285 26.83 -14.47 4.41
C GLU A 285 26.86 -13.64 5.69
N LEU A 286 25.78 -12.89 5.93
CA LEU A 286 25.64 -11.96 7.05
C LEU A 286 25.25 -12.67 8.36
N ALA A 287 24.61 -13.83 8.26
CA ALA A 287 23.91 -14.47 9.35
C ALA A 287 24.46 -15.87 9.68
N GLN A 288 25.78 -15.99 9.79
CA GLN A 288 26.46 -17.28 10.01
C GLN A 288 26.01 -17.99 11.31
N ASP A 289 25.57 -17.21 12.29
CA ASP A 289 25.10 -17.71 13.59
C ASP A 289 23.60 -18.07 13.60
N LEU A 290 22.85 -17.78 12.53
CA LEU A 290 21.41 -18.03 12.46
C LEU A 290 21.10 -19.28 11.65
N SER A 291 20.12 -20.07 12.10
CA SER A 291 19.62 -21.19 11.30
C SER A 291 18.84 -20.69 10.08
N GLY A 292 18.63 -21.56 9.09
CA GLY A 292 17.76 -21.24 7.95
C GLY A 292 16.33 -20.87 8.37
N GLN A 293 15.82 -21.48 9.45
CA GLN A 293 14.51 -21.13 10.01
C GLN A 293 14.51 -19.73 10.63
N ASP A 294 15.57 -19.36 11.38
CA ASP A 294 15.69 -18.03 11.97
C ASP A 294 15.74 -16.95 10.88
N LEU A 295 16.47 -17.19 9.80
CA LEU A 295 16.50 -16.31 8.64
C LEU A 295 15.10 -16.11 8.04
N CYS A 296 14.34 -17.20 7.87
CA CYS A 296 12.97 -17.11 7.36
C CYS A 296 12.04 -16.34 8.31
N ASN A 297 12.19 -16.53 9.62
CA ASN A 297 11.43 -15.81 10.64
C ASN A 297 11.76 -14.31 10.63
N VAL A 298 13.04 -13.95 10.47
CA VAL A 298 13.49 -12.56 10.31
C VAL A 298 12.84 -11.93 9.09
N VAL A 299 12.89 -12.59 7.93
CA VAL A 299 12.31 -12.07 6.68
C VAL A 299 10.79 -11.93 6.80
N GLY A 300 10.09 -12.92 7.35
CA GLY A 300 8.64 -12.87 7.56
C GLY A 300 8.23 -11.74 8.50
N GLY A 301 8.95 -11.56 9.60
CA GLY A 301 8.72 -10.45 10.54
C GLY A 301 8.98 -9.08 9.93
N LEU A 302 10.01 -8.94 9.08
CA LEU A 302 10.28 -7.72 8.32
C LEU A 302 9.15 -7.40 7.33
N LEU A 303 8.62 -8.40 6.61
CA LEU A 303 7.49 -8.22 5.70
C LEU A 303 6.26 -7.68 6.45
N VAL A 304 5.86 -8.36 7.52
CA VAL A 304 4.68 -8.01 8.33
C VAL A 304 4.81 -6.61 8.91
N GLY A 305 5.97 -6.31 9.51
CA GLY A 305 6.24 -4.99 10.07
C GLY A 305 6.33 -3.89 9.03
N MET A 306 6.81 -4.17 7.82
CA MET A 306 6.97 -3.17 6.76
C MET A 306 5.65 -2.82 6.09
N VAL A 307 4.93 -3.82 5.58
CA VAL A 307 3.74 -3.60 4.75
C VAL A 307 2.65 -2.89 5.54
N GLY A 308 2.29 -3.41 6.71
CA GLY A 308 1.22 -2.84 7.52
C GLY A 308 1.54 -1.44 8.07
N ASN A 309 2.81 -1.19 8.41
CA ASN A 309 3.22 0.14 8.87
C ASN A 309 3.28 1.15 7.73
N VAL A 310 3.66 0.76 6.51
CA VAL A 310 3.62 1.64 5.33
C VAL A 310 2.17 2.02 5.00
N GLN A 311 1.28 1.03 4.96
CA GLN A 311 -0.15 1.23 4.74
C GLN A 311 -0.75 2.22 5.74
N THR A 312 -0.52 1.98 7.03
CA THR A 312 -1.06 2.84 8.09
C THR A 312 -0.43 4.23 8.08
N SER A 313 0.89 4.32 7.87
CA SER A 313 1.61 5.60 7.80
C SER A 313 1.07 6.47 6.69
N ILE A 314 0.89 5.94 5.48
CA ILE A 314 0.47 6.78 4.36
C ILE A 314 -0.98 7.26 4.51
N CYS A 315 -1.87 6.40 5.01
CA CYS A 315 -3.25 6.79 5.23
C CYS A 315 -3.34 7.91 6.28
N GLN A 316 -2.56 7.80 7.36
CA GLN A 316 -2.47 8.84 8.39
C GLN A 316 -1.86 10.16 7.86
N VAL A 317 -0.82 10.07 7.04
CA VAL A 317 -0.14 11.24 6.45
C VAL A 317 -1.07 11.98 5.51
N VAL A 318 -1.76 11.26 4.62
CA VAL A 318 -2.69 11.84 3.65
C VAL A 318 -3.92 12.39 4.36
N GLN A 319 -4.50 11.67 5.32
CA GLN A 319 -5.63 12.16 6.11
C GLN A 319 -5.31 13.49 6.79
N ASP A 320 -4.12 13.63 7.38
CA ASP A 320 -3.74 14.86 8.05
C ASP A 320 -3.49 16.01 7.06
N LEU A 321 -2.97 15.72 5.87
CA LEU A 321 -2.88 16.71 4.79
C LEU A 321 -4.28 17.15 4.31
N MET A 322 -5.23 16.23 4.15
CA MET A 322 -6.61 16.56 3.76
C MET A 322 -7.31 17.45 4.81
N ARG A 323 -7.00 17.22 6.09
CA ARG A 323 -7.48 18.05 7.21
C ARG A 323 -6.71 19.37 7.39
N ALA A 324 -5.59 19.55 6.69
CA ALA A 324 -4.76 20.76 6.69
C ALA A 324 -4.58 21.33 5.27
N PRO A 325 -5.63 21.93 4.65
CA PRO A 325 -5.59 22.35 3.24
C PRO A 325 -4.43 23.28 2.88
N THR A 326 -4.00 24.13 3.82
CA THR A 326 -2.85 25.03 3.61
C THR A 326 -1.54 24.25 3.49
N GLU A 327 -1.34 23.22 4.31
CA GLU A 327 -0.15 22.36 4.23
C GLU A 327 -0.18 21.48 2.97
N LEU A 328 -1.35 20.94 2.62
CA LEU A 328 -1.55 20.20 1.37
C LEU A 328 -1.22 21.05 0.15
N GLN A 329 -1.73 22.28 0.08
CA GLN A 329 -1.46 23.18 -1.05
C GLN A 329 0.03 23.55 -1.12
N ARG A 330 0.64 23.89 0.02
CA ARG A 330 2.09 24.15 0.08
C ARG A 330 2.90 22.98 -0.46
N LEU A 331 2.54 21.75 -0.07
CA LEU A 331 3.23 20.55 -0.55
C LEU A 331 3.01 20.34 -2.05
N LYS A 332 1.79 20.58 -2.57
CA LYS A 332 1.52 20.55 -4.01
C LYS A 332 2.39 21.56 -4.78
N ASP A 333 2.49 22.79 -4.29
CA ASP A 333 3.31 23.84 -4.91
C ASP A 333 4.80 23.46 -4.91
N TYR A 334 5.29 22.91 -3.80
CA TYR A 334 6.66 22.37 -3.73
C TYR A 334 6.89 21.26 -4.76
N LEU A 335 5.94 20.32 -4.90
CA LEU A 335 6.04 19.20 -5.85
C LEU A 335 5.95 19.62 -7.31
N ALA A 336 5.23 20.71 -7.62
CA ALA A 336 5.18 21.27 -8.96
C ALA A 336 6.56 21.75 -9.45
N VAL A 337 7.39 22.26 -8.53
CA VAL A 337 8.76 22.72 -8.83
C VAL A 337 9.80 21.61 -8.65
N HIS A 338 9.52 20.63 -7.79
CA HIS A 338 10.43 19.52 -7.46
C HIS A 338 9.78 18.16 -7.76
N PRO A 339 9.46 17.86 -9.05
CA PRO A 339 8.92 16.58 -9.43
C PRO A 339 9.91 15.47 -9.08
N LEU A 340 9.40 14.25 -8.91
CA LEU A 340 10.24 13.06 -8.79
C LEU A 340 11.12 12.95 -10.04
N ARG A 341 12.40 13.33 -9.92
CA ARG A 341 13.38 13.10 -10.99
C ARG A 341 13.62 11.59 -11.09
N GLN A 342 13.17 10.98 -12.19
CA GLN A 342 13.50 9.59 -12.53
C GLN A 342 15.01 9.43 -12.83
N ASP A 343 15.66 10.51 -13.27
CA ASP A 343 17.04 10.50 -13.81
C ASP A 343 18.08 11.18 -12.92
N ALA A 344 18.08 10.95 -11.60
CA ALA A 344 19.30 11.22 -10.85
C ALA A 344 20.39 10.23 -11.34
N ALA A 345 21.07 10.61 -12.42
CA ALA A 345 22.13 9.86 -13.08
C ALA A 345 23.11 9.31 -12.06
N GLU A 346 23.58 8.09 -12.32
CA GLU A 346 24.59 7.38 -11.54
C GLU A 346 25.71 8.33 -11.14
N VAL A 347 25.74 8.77 -9.88
CA VAL A 347 26.98 9.26 -9.30
C VAL A 347 27.88 8.02 -9.21
N PRO A 348 28.98 7.92 -9.97
CA PRO A 348 29.74 6.69 -10.06
C PRO A 348 30.23 6.26 -8.68
N LEU A 349 29.88 5.04 -8.26
CA LEU A 349 30.24 4.44 -6.98
C LEU A 349 31.75 4.21 -6.78
N ALA A 350 32.56 4.47 -7.81
CA ALA A 350 33.98 4.12 -7.87
C ALA A 350 34.89 4.86 -6.86
N ALA A 351 34.37 5.79 -6.06
CA ALA A 351 35.15 6.53 -5.05
C ALA A 351 34.94 6.05 -3.59
N CYS A 352 34.05 5.08 -3.32
CA CYS A 352 33.66 4.71 -1.94
C CYS A 352 34.36 3.46 -1.38
N GLY A 353 35.50 3.05 -1.93
CA GLY A 353 36.28 1.89 -1.45
C GLY A 353 37.19 2.16 -0.24
N GLY A 354 37.16 3.35 0.35
CA GLY A 354 37.89 3.68 1.58
C GLY A 354 36.95 3.71 2.78
N GLU A 355 37.44 3.24 3.94
CA GLU A 355 36.78 3.32 5.25
C GLU A 355 35.88 4.56 5.38
N ALA A 356 34.61 4.36 5.73
CA ALA A 356 33.60 5.40 5.83
C ALA A 356 33.99 6.46 6.87
N LYS A 357 34.82 7.43 6.47
CA LYS A 357 34.99 8.68 7.21
C LYS A 357 33.66 9.41 7.16
N LYS A 358 33.06 9.58 8.34
CA LYS A 358 31.92 10.44 8.63
C LYS A 358 32.01 11.70 7.74
N PRO A 359 30.99 12.01 6.91
CA PRO A 359 31.09 13.10 5.94
C PRO A 359 31.44 14.39 6.69
N ALA A 360 32.51 15.04 6.24
CA ALA A 360 32.94 16.32 6.79
C ALA A 360 31.80 17.33 6.58
N SER A 361 31.29 17.88 7.69
CA SER A 361 30.26 18.91 7.73
C SER A 361 30.80 20.25 7.21
N GLY A 362 31.04 20.35 5.90
CA GLY A 362 31.38 21.60 5.25
C GLY A 362 30.15 22.50 5.06
N PRO A 363 30.25 23.82 5.24
CA PRO A 363 29.12 24.76 5.21
C PRO A 363 28.50 24.98 3.81
N ALA A 364 29.01 24.35 2.74
CA ALA A 364 28.50 24.52 1.37
C ALA A 364 27.47 23.45 0.94
N ALA A 365 27.24 22.41 1.75
CA ALA A 365 26.19 21.40 1.53
C ALA A 365 24.97 21.68 2.42
N GLN A 366 24.55 22.94 2.53
CA GLN A 366 23.22 23.31 3.00
C GLN A 366 22.21 22.96 1.90
N GLY A 367 22.13 21.66 1.62
CA GLY A 367 21.23 21.06 0.66
C GLY A 367 19.81 21.42 1.03
N GLN A 368 19.08 21.90 0.04
CA GLN A 368 17.65 22.17 0.13
C GLN A 368 16.97 20.97 0.81
N ARG A 369 16.43 21.18 2.01
CA ARG A 369 15.76 20.12 2.77
C ARG A 369 14.54 19.68 1.98
N ASP A 370 14.39 18.38 1.80
CA ASP A 370 13.22 17.85 1.13
C ASP A 370 11.97 18.04 2.02
N GLU A 371 11.07 18.93 1.63
CA GLU A 371 9.87 19.27 2.41
C GLU A 371 8.97 18.05 2.67
N VAL A 372 8.93 17.08 1.74
CA VAL A 372 8.16 15.84 1.92
C VAL A 372 8.75 15.00 3.04
N ALA A 373 10.07 14.81 3.02
CA ALA A 373 10.77 14.02 4.04
C ALA A 373 10.67 14.68 5.42
N GLU A 374 10.77 16.02 5.47
CA GLU A 374 10.59 16.77 6.71
C GLU A 374 9.17 16.65 7.26
N TYR A 375 8.15 16.82 6.40
CA TYR A 375 6.75 16.66 6.79
C TYR A 375 6.50 15.25 7.34
N LEU A 376 6.89 14.21 6.60
CA LEU A 376 6.78 12.81 7.04
C LEU A 376 7.46 12.58 8.38
N GLY A 377 8.71 13.05 8.54
CA GLY A 377 9.47 12.89 9.77
C GLY A 377 8.80 13.56 10.97
N ARG A 378 8.32 14.81 10.83
CA ARG A 378 7.58 15.50 11.90
C ARG A 378 6.28 14.76 12.21
N ARG A 379 5.56 14.36 11.16
CA ARG A 379 4.25 13.75 11.27
C ARG A 379 4.27 12.36 11.91
N LEU A 380 5.19 11.49 11.51
CA LEU A 380 5.30 10.13 12.07
C LEU A 380 5.83 10.15 13.51
N ARG A 381 6.62 11.16 13.90
CA ARG A 381 6.97 11.39 15.31
C ARG A 381 5.75 11.81 16.14
N ALA A 382 4.86 12.61 15.56
CA ALA A 382 3.66 13.09 16.24
C ALA A 382 2.54 12.05 16.31
N ARG A 383 2.35 11.21 15.29
CA ARG A 383 1.38 10.10 15.40
C ARG A 383 1.98 8.88 14.72
N PRO A 384 2.68 8.00 15.47
CA PRO A 384 3.30 6.83 14.89
C PRO A 384 2.24 5.87 14.32
N PRO A 385 2.58 5.08 13.30
CA PRO A 385 1.65 4.14 12.68
C PRO A 385 1.22 3.05 13.65
N VAL A 386 2.07 2.73 14.64
CA VAL A 386 1.76 1.82 15.75
C VAL A 386 1.84 2.64 17.04
N PRO A 387 0.72 3.20 17.52
CA PRO A 387 0.68 4.02 18.73
C PRO A 387 0.67 3.22 20.03
N PHE A 388 0.69 1.88 19.95
CA PHE A 388 0.64 1.02 21.12
C PHE A 388 1.66 -0.10 21.05
N LEU A 389 2.27 -0.46 22.17
CA LEU A 389 3.20 -1.58 22.25
C LEU A 389 2.84 -2.48 23.43
N PRO A 390 2.65 -3.80 23.23
CA PRO A 390 2.40 -4.75 24.29
C PRO A 390 3.71 -5.06 25.00
N ARG A 391 3.64 -5.17 26.32
CA ARG A 391 4.70 -5.70 27.17
C ARG A 391 4.10 -6.66 28.18
N ARG A 392 4.94 -7.45 28.83
CA ARG A 392 4.58 -8.20 30.03
C ARG A 392 5.60 -7.89 31.13
N THR A 393 5.12 -7.57 32.32
CA THR A 393 6.02 -7.38 33.46
C THR A 393 6.66 -8.71 33.85
N ARG A 394 7.98 -8.70 34.06
CA ARG A 394 8.70 -9.86 34.61
C ARG A 394 8.55 -9.93 36.13
N GLU A 395 8.64 -8.79 36.79
CA GLU A 395 8.58 -8.63 38.24
C GLU A 395 7.59 -7.52 38.62
N GLY A 396 7.16 -7.52 39.88
CA GLY A 396 6.20 -6.52 40.37
C GLY A 396 6.83 -5.13 40.37
N LEU A 397 6.22 -4.19 39.64
CA LEU A 397 6.74 -2.84 39.46
C LEU A 397 6.12 -1.86 40.46
N LYS A 398 6.98 -1.15 41.19
CA LYS A 398 6.59 -0.09 42.14
C LYS A 398 6.86 1.27 41.52
N GLY A 399 6.08 2.28 41.91
CA GLY A 399 6.27 3.67 41.46
C GLY A 399 5.64 4.02 40.10
N ILE A 400 4.88 3.10 39.51
CA ILE A 400 4.10 3.36 38.29
C ILE A 400 2.67 3.70 38.73
N GLY A 401 2.39 5.00 38.88
CA GLY A 401 1.12 5.46 39.45
C GLY A 401 0.99 5.14 40.95
N GLU A 402 -0.25 5.16 41.45
CA GLU A 402 -0.56 4.95 42.88
C GLU A 402 -0.60 3.46 43.27
N VAL A 403 -0.87 2.56 42.30
CA VAL A 403 -1.05 1.13 42.52
C VAL A 403 0.08 0.38 41.81
N PRO A 404 0.84 -0.49 42.50
CA PRO A 404 1.89 -1.28 41.87
C PRO A 404 1.32 -2.23 40.81
N ILE A 405 2.09 -2.47 39.75
CA ILE A 405 1.77 -3.48 38.75
C ILE A 405 2.33 -4.81 39.23
N GLU A 406 1.47 -5.79 39.54
CA GLU A 406 1.90 -7.14 39.91
C GLU A 406 2.56 -7.86 38.71
N ALA A 407 3.29 -8.94 38.97
CA ALA A 407 3.83 -9.78 37.89
C ALA A 407 3.31 -11.21 37.95
N PRO A 408 3.13 -11.86 36.79
CA PRO A 408 3.19 -11.27 35.44
C PRO A 408 1.91 -10.48 35.12
N THR A 409 2.05 -9.30 34.50
CA THR A 409 0.92 -8.48 34.02
C THR A 409 1.21 -7.99 32.62
N ASP A 410 0.26 -8.17 31.71
CA ASP A 410 0.32 -7.54 30.38
C ASP A 410 0.14 -6.03 30.51
N CYS A 411 0.94 -5.28 29.76
CA CYS A 411 0.88 -3.83 29.67
C CYS A 411 0.66 -3.41 28.20
N ILE A 412 -0.16 -2.39 27.99
CA ILE A 412 -0.28 -1.66 26.73
C ILE A 412 0.38 -0.31 26.94
N LEU A 413 1.56 -0.12 26.33
CA LEU A 413 2.27 1.15 26.34
C LEU A 413 1.67 2.06 25.26
N VAL A 414 1.18 3.23 25.64
CA VAL A 414 0.66 4.23 24.70
C VAL A 414 1.78 5.18 24.30
N LEU A 415 2.20 5.12 23.04
CA LEU A 415 3.29 5.97 22.56
C LEU A 415 2.84 7.44 22.53
N PRO A 416 3.60 8.36 23.16
CA PRO A 416 3.23 9.77 23.21
C PRO A 416 3.30 10.39 21.81
N GLY A 417 2.24 11.07 21.41
CA GLY A 417 2.12 11.72 20.10
C GLY A 417 2.75 13.12 19.99
N SER A 418 3.58 13.55 20.93
CA SER A 418 3.88 14.98 21.11
C SER A 418 5.31 15.41 20.78
N GLY A 419 6.04 14.65 19.95
CA GLY A 419 7.40 15.06 19.56
C GLY A 419 8.43 14.94 20.68
N HIS A 420 8.17 14.05 21.66
CA HIS A 420 9.19 13.65 22.64
C HIS A 420 10.46 13.21 21.88
N PRO A 421 11.63 13.81 22.16
CA PRO A 421 12.86 13.54 21.39
C PRO A 421 13.26 12.06 21.43
N ASP A 422 12.80 11.34 22.46
CA ASP A 422 13.01 9.91 22.65
C ASP A 422 11.83 9.03 22.20
N CYS A 423 10.97 9.49 21.28
CA CYS A 423 9.98 8.59 20.68
C CYS A 423 10.72 7.46 19.94
N PRO A 424 10.37 6.17 20.09
CA PRO A 424 11.09 5.07 19.40
C PRO A 424 11.01 5.12 17.87
N TRP A 425 10.10 5.93 17.31
CA TRP A 425 10.01 6.24 15.88
C TRP A 425 10.87 7.45 15.45
N GLY A 426 11.49 8.16 16.40
CA GLY A 426 12.22 9.42 16.21
C GLY A 426 13.59 9.52 16.91
N GLY A 427 13.83 8.77 17.99
CA GLY A 427 14.96 8.90 18.90
C GLY A 427 16.19 8.05 18.54
N SER A 428 17.23 8.17 19.37
CA SER A 428 18.50 7.46 19.17
C SER A 428 18.30 5.94 19.22
N LYS A 429 18.81 5.23 18.19
CA LYS A 429 18.81 3.76 18.10
C LYS A 429 19.46 3.10 19.33
N GLU A 430 20.37 3.82 19.98
CA GLU A 430 21.13 3.35 21.15
C GLU A 430 20.29 3.28 22.43
N LYS A 431 19.23 4.07 22.55
CA LYS A 431 18.42 4.17 23.78
C LYS A 431 17.34 3.08 23.89
N PHE A 432 16.85 2.57 22.75
CA PHE A 432 15.74 1.63 22.70
C PHE A 432 16.10 0.39 21.88
N ARG A 433 16.19 -0.74 22.58
CA ARG A 433 16.54 -2.05 22.01
C ARG A 433 15.66 -2.45 20.82
N HIS A 434 14.35 -2.18 20.91
CA HIS A 434 13.36 -2.46 19.86
C HIS A 434 13.00 -1.22 19.03
N SER A 435 13.91 -0.26 18.88
CA SER A 435 13.73 0.84 17.92
C SER A 435 13.52 0.30 16.50
N CYS A 436 12.64 0.94 15.72
CA CYS A 436 12.24 0.47 14.40
C CYS A 436 13.45 0.38 13.45
N LEU A 437 13.81 -0.84 13.06
CA LEU A 437 14.88 -1.12 12.10
C LEU A 437 14.52 -0.67 10.67
N GLY A 438 13.24 -0.76 10.33
CA GLY A 438 12.75 -0.46 8.99
C GLY A 438 12.70 1.03 8.67
N ARG A 439 12.86 1.95 9.64
CA ARG A 439 12.62 3.40 9.44
C ARG A 439 13.35 3.94 8.21
N ASP A 440 14.68 3.82 8.18
CA ASP A 440 15.50 4.37 7.09
C ASP A 440 15.30 3.58 5.79
N PHE A 441 14.93 2.30 5.90
CA PHE A 441 14.70 1.40 4.78
C PHE A 441 13.36 1.66 4.07
N VAL A 442 12.30 2.02 4.81
CA VAL A 442 10.96 2.28 4.27
C VAL A 442 10.69 3.75 3.99
N GLN A 443 11.48 4.66 4.54
CA GLN A 443 11.32 6.10 4.36
C GLN A 443 11.29 6.50 2.87
N PRO A 444 12.16 6.00 1.98
CA PRO A 444 12.08 6.31 0.55
C PRO A 444 10.74 5.90 -0.08
N LEU A 445 10.16 4.78 0.36
CA LEU A 445 8.84 4.31 -0.11
C LEU A 445 7.72 5.25 0.35
N LEU A 446 7.74 5.67 1.61
CA LEU A 446 6.75 6.63 2.14
C LEU A 446 6.83 7.98 1.42
N GLU A 447 8.04 8.46 1.13
CA GLU A 447 8.26 9.70 0.38
C GLU A 447 7.71 9.60 -1.04
N VAL A 448 8.01 8.52 -1.78
CA VAL A 448 7.50 8.31 -3.14
C VAL A 448 5.97 8.17 -3.14
N LEU A 449 5.39 7.39 -2.22
CA LEU A 449 3.94 7.25 -2.08
C LEU A 449 3.27 8.60 -1.80
N THR A 450 3.80 9.38 -0.85
CA THR A 450 3.24 10.69 -0.48
C THR A 450 3.26 11.63 -1.68
N ARG A 451 4.40 11.71 -2.38
CA ARG A 451 4.56 12.51 -3.59
C ARG A 451 3.57 12.09 -4.66
N ARG A 452 3.42 10.77 -4.88
CA ARG A 452 2.52 10.24 -5.91
C ARG A 452 1.07 10.57 -5.62
N VAL A 453 0.62 10.40 -4.37
CA VAL A 453 -0.78 10.64 -3.98
C VAL A 453 -1.10 12.13 -3.97
N VAL A 454 -0.25 12.96 -3.35
CA VAL A 454 -0.46 14.42 -3.26
C VAL A 454 -0.47 15.09 -4.64
N ALA A 455 0.31 14.56 -5.59
CA ALA A 455 0.33 15.02 -6.97
C ALA A 455 -0.87 14.57 -7.81
N LEU A 456 -1.81 13.78 -7.27
CA LEU A 456 -3.02 13.41 -8.01
C LEU A 456 -3.92 14.64 -8.22
N PRO A 457 -4.40 14.87 -9.45
CA PRO A 457 -5.24 16.03 -9.74
C PRO A 457 -6.60 15.89 -9.07
N ASP A 458 -7.10 16.99 -8.51
CA ASP A 458 -8.36 17.07 -7.77
C ASP A 458 -8.53 15.92 -6.76
N LEU A 459 -7.47 15.62 -6.00
CA LEU A 459 -7.51 14.65 -4.91
C LEU A 459 -8.49 15.11 -3.82
N GLU A 460 -9.48 14.26 -3.51
CA GLU A 460 -10.53 14.50 -2.51
C GLU A 460 -10.82 13.23 -1.71
N GLU A 461 -11.35 13.39 -0.50
CA GLU A 461 -11.86 12.26 0.29
C GLU A 461 -13.19 11.77 -0.27
N LEU A 462 -13.43 10.46 -0.23
CA LEU A 462 -14.70 9.90 -0.68
C LEU A 462 -15.82 10.28 0.30
N LEU A 463 -16.99 10.62 -0.23
CA LEU A 463 -18.18 10.93 0.56
C LEU A 463 -19.10 9.72 0.66
N ASP A 464 -19.79 9.59 1.79
CA ASP A 464 -20.87 8.63 1.96
C ASP A 464 -22.06 9.03 1.06
N SER A 465 -22.56 8.09 0.26
CA SER A 465 -23.58 8.39 -0.76
C SER A 465 -24.96 8.73 -0.18
N VAL A 466 -25.20 8.41 1.10
CA VAL A 466 -26.49 8.63 1.76
C VAL A 466 -26.45 9.92 2.59
N THR A 467 -25.37 10.16 3.31
CA THR A 467 -25.24 11.27 4.26
C THR A 467 -24.49 12.48 3.68
N GLY A 468 -23.65 12.27 2.66
CA GLY A 468 -22.76 13.30 2.11
C GLY A 468 -21.55 13.63 3.00
N GLU A 469 -21.39 12.93 4.13
CA GLU A 469 -20.25 13.10 5.04
C GLU A 469 -18.98 12.47 4.47
N VAL A 470 -17.81 13.02 4.85
CA VAL A 470 -16.51 12.45 4.52
C VAL A 470 -16.37 11.06 5.16
N LEU A 471 -15.97 10.06 4.38
CA LEU A 471 -15.67 8.73 4.88
C LEU A 471 -14.29 8.71 5.51
N ASP A 472 -14.26 8.66 6.84
CA ASP A 472 -13.01 8.46 7.59
C ASP A 472 -12.34 7.11 7.23
N PRO A 473 -11.00 7.01 7.36
CA PRO A 473 -10.29 5.75 7.20
C PRO A 473 -10.83 4.67 8.15
N VAL A 474 -11.05 3.47 7.60
CA VAL A 474 -11.46 2.29 8.37
C VAL A 474 -10.25 1.72 9.07
N ARG A 475 -10.23 1.75 10.40
CA ARG A 475 -9.15 1.21 11.23
C ARG A 475 -9.53 -0.09 11.91
N LEU A 476 -8.59 -1.01 11.99
CA LEU A 476 -8.66 -2.21 12.83
C LEU A 476 -8.08 -1.90 14.21
N TRP A 477 -8.90 -2.05 15.24
CA TRP A 477 -8.55 -1.89 16.67
C TRP A 477 -7.80 -0.58 16.99
N GLY A 478 -8.19 0.50 16.32
CA GLY A 478 -7.72 1.86 16.62
C GLY A 478 -6.42 2.30 15.94
N PHE A 479 -5.72 1.47 15.16
CA PHE A 479 -4.53 1.98 14.45
C PHE A 479 -4.32 1.49 13.03
N GLY A 480 -4.39 0.18 12.73
CA GLY A 480 -4.08 -0.28 11.38
C GLY A 480 -5.16 0.08 10.38
N CYS A 481 -4.78 0.79 9.32
CA CYS A 481 -5.72 1.29 8.32
C CYS A 481 -6.05 0.19 7.30
N LEU A 482 -7.29 -0.29 7.28
CA LEU A 482 -7.75 -1.32 6.33
C LEU A 482 -8.22 -0.73 5.01
N ARG A 483 -8.84 0.45 5.06
CA ARG A 483 -9.41 1.12 3.89
C ARG A 483 -9.40 2.62 4.08
N TYR A 484 -9.04 3.36 3.04
CA TYR A 484 -9.22 4.80 2.99
C TYR A 484 -9.60 5.21 1.56
N GLY A 485 -10.90 5.39 1.34
CA GLY A 485 -11.45 5.71 0.03
C GLY A 485 -11.15 7.16 -0.34
N LEU A 486 -10.43 7.34 -1.44
CA LEU A 486 -10.15 8.64 -2.03
C LEU A 486 -10.70 8.66 -3.45
N ARG A 487 -10.92 9.88 -3.95
CA ARG A 487 -11.16 10.11 -5.37
C ARG A 487 -10.10 11.08 -5.90
N HIS A 488 -9.76 10.93 -7.16
CA HIS A 488 -9.01 11.93 -7.88
C HIS A 488 -9.68 12.14 -9.23
N ARG A 489 -9.55 13.33 -9.81
CA ARG A 489 -9.89 13.48 -11.21
C ARG A 489 -8.91 12.64 -11.99
N ARG A 490 -9.40 11.67 -12.74
CA ARG A 490 -8.59 11.18 -13.83
C ARG A 490 -8.58 12.33 -14.82
N GLU A 491 -7.44 13.00 -14.97
CA GLU A 491 -7.25 13.77 -16.17
C GLU A 491 -7.59 12.80 -17.31
N LYS A 492 -8.67 13.08 -18.04
CA LYS A 492 -8.90 12.52 -19.38
C LYS A 492 -7.82 13.12 -20.31
N LEU A 493 -6.55 13.03 -19.89
CA LEU A 493 -5.34 13.44 -20.60
C LEU A 493 -5.15 12.60 -21.85
N ARG A 494 -5.85 11.46 -21.94
CA ARG A 494 -6.15 10.86 -23.22
C ARG A 494 -7.08 11.79 -23.98
N VAL A 495 -6.43 12.71 -24.67
CA VAL A 495 -6.97 13.38 -25.83
C VAL A 495 -7.67 12.33 -26.69
N GLN A 496 -7.03 11.18 -26.91
CA GLN A 496 -7.55 10.07 -27.74
C GLN A 496 -8.36 9.03 -26.96
N GLN A 497 -9.62 8.82 -27.37
CA GLN A 497 -10.52 7.83 -26.81
C GLN A 497 -10.90 6.78 -27.87
N PRO A 498 -10.93 5.49 -27.52
CA PRO A 498 -11.48 4.45 -28.39
C PRO A 498 -13.01 4.43 -28.26
N LEU A 499 -13.68 4.23 -29.38
CA LEU A 499 -15.09 3.90 -29.45
C LEU A 499 -15.22 2.63 -30.30
N ILE A 500 -15.86 1.61 -29.73
CA ILE A 500 -16.07 0.30 -30.37
C ILE A 500 -17.55 -0.03 -30.28
N VAL A 501 -18.30 0.34 -31.31
CA VAL A 501 -19.74 0.10 -31.38
C VAL A 501 -19.96 -1.19 -32.13
N VAL A 502 -20.64 -2.16 -31.52
CA VAL A 502 -20.94 -3.46 -32.18
C VAL A 502 -22.44 -3.67 -32.14
N MET A 503 -23.07 -3.74 -33.33
CA MET A 503 -24.52 -3.82 -33.47
C MET A 503 -24.94 -5.00 -34.35
N PRO A 504 -26.06 -5.66 -34.04
CA PRO A 504 -26.60 -6.75 -34.84
C PRO A 504 -27.19 -6.27 -36.17
N VAL A 505 -26.91 -7.01 -37.24
CA VAL A 505 -27.49 -6.81 -38.56
C VAL A 505 -28.87 -7.46 -38.61
N LYS A 506 -29.86 -6.78 -39.21
CA LYS A 506 -31.24 -7.31 -39.32
C LYS A 506 -31.29 -8.63 -40.08
N SER A 507 -32.26 -9.47 -39.73
CA SER A 507 -32.60 -10.67 -40.51
C SER A 507 -33.50 -10.30 -41.71
N PRO A 508 -33.29 -10.89 -42.91
CA PRO A 508 -32.26 -11.88 -43.25
C PRO A 508 -30.85 -11.27 -43.39
N VAL A 509 -29.87 -11.82 -42.67
CA VAL A 509 -28.51 -11.24 -42.54
C VAL A 509 -27.84 -11.02 -43.89
N ALA A 510 -27.86 -12.01 -44.78
CA ALA A 510 -27.20 -11.91 -46.09
C ALA A 510 -27.70 -10.71 -46.93
N VAL A 511 -29.01 -10.40 -46.84
CA VAL A 511 -29.61 -9.29 -47.58
C VAL A 511 -29.16 -7.96 -46.97
N HIS A 512 -29.29 -7.82 -45.66
CA HIS A 512 -28.98 -6.58 -44.97
C HIS A 512 -27.47 -6.28 -44.91
N ALA A 513 -26.62 -7.30 -44.82
CA ALA A 513 -25.17 -7.14 -44.91
C ALA A 513 -24.74 -6.61 -46.28
N GLU A 514 -25.33 -7.10 -47.38
CA GLU A 514 -25.06 -6.59 -48.73
C GLU A 514 -25.48 -5.12 -48.88
N TYR A 515 -26.65 -4.73 -48.35
CA TYR A 515 -27.06 -3.33 -48.33
C TYR A 515 -26.11 -2.45 -47.51
N LEU A 516 -25.71 -2.90 -46.32
CA LEU A 516 -24.74 -2.18 -45.48
C LEU A 516 -23.40 -2.01 -46.21
N ARG A 517 -22.90 -3.05 -46.90
CA ARG A 517 -21.69 -2.94 -47.73
C ARG A 517 -21.84 -1.89 -48.83
N ALA A 518 -22.99 -1.87 -49.50
CA ALA A 518 -23.26 -0.91 -50.56
C ALA A 518 -23.31 0.54 -50.02
N VAL A 519 -24.01 0.75 -48.90
CA VAL A 519 -24.10 2.05 -48.22
C VAL A 519 -22.72 2.51 -47.75
N ILE A 520 -21.94 1.65 -47.10
CA ILE A 520 -20.58 1.97 -46.64
C ILE A 520 -19.66 2.29 -47.82
N ARG A 521 -19.69 1.49 -48.90
CA ARG A 521 -18.86 1.72 -50.09
C ARG A 521 -19.19 3.05 -50.78
N THR A 522 -20.48 3.37 -50.90
CA THR A 522 -20.94 4.61 -51.54
C THR A 522 -20.73 5.82 -50.64
N GLY A 523 -20.92 5.66 -49.33
CA GLY A 523 -20.77 6.70 -48.32
C GLY A 523 -19.33 6.98 -47.91
N ALA A 524 -18.39 6.05 -48.15
CA ALA A 524 -17.00 6.15 -47.68
C ALA A 524 -16.31 7.50 -48.00
N PRO A 525 -16.41 8.09 -49.21
CA PRO A 525 -15.81 9.40 -49.47
C PRO A 525 -16.39 10.52 -48.61
N ARG A 526 -17.71 10.49 -48.37
CA ARG A 526 -18.40 11.48 -47.55
C ARG A 526 -18.12 11.31 -46.06
N ILE A 527 -18.03 10.06 -45.59
CA ILE A 527 -17.60 9.73 -44.23
C ILE A 527 -16.18 10.25 -44.03
N GLN A 528 -15.25 9.91 -44.93
CA GLN A 528 -13.88 10.36 -44.84
C GLN A 528 -13.79 11.89 -44.77
N TRP A 529 -14.52 12.60 -45.63
CA TRP A 529 -14.57 14.06 -45.58
C TRP A 529 -15.10 14.60 -44.24
N ALA A 530 -16.18 14.04 -43.70
CA ALA A 530 -16.74 14.45 -42.41
C ALA A 530 -15.78 14.16 -41.24
N LEU A 531 -15.04 13.05 -41.31
CA LEU A 531 -14.01 12.70 -40.32
C LEU A 531 -12.83 13.69 -40.40
N ASP A 532 -12.35 14.01 -41.60
CA ASP A 532 -11.25 14.95 -41.83
C ASP A 532 -11.62 16.39 -41.40
N ASP A 533 -12.82 16.87 -41.76
CA ASP A 533 -13.34 18.20 -41.39
C ASP A 533 -13.49 18.36 -39.87
N SER A 534 -13.90 17.28 -39.18
CA SER A 534 -14.12 17.32 -37.73
C SER A 534 -12.85 17.68 -36.94
N ARG A 535 -11.66 17.35 -37.48
CA ARG A 535 -10.36 17.42 -36.77
C ARG A 535 -10.35 16.72 -35.40
N MET A 536 -11.30 15.82 -35.17
CA MET A 536 -11.46 15.07 -33.93
C MET A 536 -11.21 13.59 -34.14
N VAL A 537 -11.11 13.06 -35.36
CA VAL A 537 -10.92 11.61 -35.58
C VAL A 537 -9.51 11.30 -36.05
N HIS A 538 -8.84 10.37 -35.38
CA HIS A 538 -7.55 9.82 -35.81
C HIS A 538 -7.74 8.75 -36.86
N VAL A 539 -8.67 7.83 -36.60
CA VAL A 539 -9.00 6.71 -37.49
C VAL A 539 -10.42 6.25 -37.23
N ALA A 540 -11.13 5.83 -38.27
CA ALA A 540 -12.41 5.15 -38.16
C ALA A 540 -12.57 4.11 -39.27
N TRP A 541 -13.16 2.96 -38.96
CA TRP A 541 -13.49 1.95 -39.96
C TRP A 541 -14.65 1.07 -39.52
N PHE A 542 -15.28 0.43 -40.52
CA PHE A 542 -16.31 -0.58 -40.33
C PHE A 542 -15.73 -1.98 -40.52
N GLU A 543 -16.24 -2.94 -39.77
CA GLU A 543 -15.83 -4.35 -39.82
C GLU A 543 -17.07 -5.24 -39.66
N PHE A 544 -17.25 -6.20 -40.56
CA PHE A 544 -18.25 -7.26 -40.39
C PHE A 544 -17.65 -8.40 -39.58
N MET A 545 -18.41 -8.91 -38.62
CA MET A 545 -17.98 -9.97 -37.70
C MET A 545 -19.03 -11.09 -37.66
N GLN A 546 -18.61 -12.28 -37.21
CA GLN A 546 -19.49 -13.44 -37.00
C GLN A 546 -20.38 -13.74 -38.23
N GLU A 547 -19.74 -14.05 -39.37
CA GLU A 547 -20.46 -14.39 -40.62
C GLU A 547 -21.48 -13.31 -41.02
N ASP A 548 -21.05 -12.04 -40.96
CA ASP A 548 -21.82 -10.84 -41.29
C ASP A 548 -23.01 -10.50 -40.39
N SER A 549 -23.24 -11.27 -39.31
CA SER A 549 -24.34 -11.01 -38.38
C SER A 549 -24.14 -9.78 -37.49
N LEU A 550 -22.89 -9.29 -37.37
CA LEU A 550 -22.55 -8.10 -36.60
C LEU A 550 -21.80 -7.08 -37.46
N LEU A 551 -22.17 -5.81 -37.32
CA LEU A 551 -21.40 -4.68 -37.83
C LEU A 551 -20.72 -3.95 -36.66
N ALA A 552 -19.40 -3.82 -36.75
CA ALA A 552 -18.60 -3.03 -35.82
C ALA A 552 -18.17 -1.70 -36.45
N LEU A 553 -18.38 -0.59 -35.75
CA LEU A 553 -17.74 0.69 -36.01
C LEU A 553 -16.65 0.89 -34.95
N ARG A 554 -15.41 1.03 -35.40
CA ARG A 554 -14.26 1.29 -34.55
C ARG A 554 -13.71 2.66 -34.88
N THR A 555 -13.50 3.49 -33.87
CA THR A 555 -12.89 4.80 -34.06
C THR A 555 -12.03 5.19 -32.87
N VAL A 556 -11.00 5.97 -33.16
CA VAL A 556 -10.19 6.67 -32.16
C VAL A 556 -10.39 8.16 -32.40
N TYR A 557 -10.86 8.87 -31.38
CA TYR A 557 -11.27 10.27 -31.51
C TYR A 557 -10.81 11.13 -30.33
N ASP A 558 -10.84 12.44 -30.53
CA ASP A 558 -10.48 13.46 -29.57
C ASP A 558 -11.70 14.00 -28.83
N GLY A 559 -11.55 14.21 -27.53
CA GLY A 559 -12.50 14.98 -26.73
C GLY A 559 -13.57 14.15 -26.04
N ASP A 560 -14.71 14.78 -25.75
CA ASP A 560 -15.79 14.16 -24.98
C ASP A 560 -16.71 13.32 -25.87
N PHE A 561 -17.15 12.17 -25.35
CA PHE A 561 -17.99 11.20 -26.06
C PHE A 561 -19.31 11.82 -26.56
N ASP A 562 -20.02 12.59 -25.73
CA ASP A 562 -21.33 13.12 -26.12
C ASP A 562 -21.18 14.18 -27.20
N THR A 563 -20.19 15.06 -27.05
CA THR A 563 -19.88 16.09 -28.05
C THR A 563 -19.48 15.47 -29.38
N TYR A 564 -18.64 14.43 -29.34
CA TYR A 564 -18.21 13.70 -30.52
C TYR A 564 -19.40 13.05 -31.26
N ILE A 565 -20.23 12.27 -30.57
CA ILE A 565 -21.34 11.56 -31.21
C ILE A 565 -22.40 12.53 -31.74
N GLN A 566 -22.75 13.58 -31.00
CA GLN A 566 -23.71 14.58 -31.45
C GLN A 566 -23.23 15.32 -32.71
N HIS A 567 -21.93 15.61 -32.83
CA HIS A 567 -21.37 16.22 -34.03
C HIS A 567 -21.65 15.38 -35.29
N PHE A 568 -21.46 14.06 -35.20
CA PHE A 568 -21.70 13.15 -36.31
C PHE A 568 -23.18 12.91 -36.61
N ALA A 569 -24.04 12.98 -35.58
CA ALA A 569 -25.49 12.97 -35.76
C ALA A 569 -25.95 14.09 -36.71
N LEU A 570 -25.39 15.30 -36.52
CA LEU A 570 -25.78 16.48 -37.29
C LEU A 570 -25.11 16.54 -38.68
N ARG A 571 -23.86 16.09 -38.81
CA ARG A 571 -23.10 16.19 -40.07
C ARG A 571 -23.31 15.03 -41.04
N ALA A 572 -23.65 13.85 -40.53
CA ALA A 572 -23.80 12.62 -41.31
C ALA A 572 -25.07 11.83 -40.96
N GLY A 573 -26.08 12.48 -40.37
CA GLY A 573 -27.32 11.85 -39.90
C GLY A 573 -28.03 11.02 -40.97
N ASP A 574 -28.16 11.55 -42.18
CA ASP A 574 -28.80 10.87 -43.32
C ASP A 574 -28.07 9.60 -43.79
N LEU A 575 -26.76 9.52 -43.58
CA LEU A 575 -25.99 8.32 -43.83
C LEU A 575 -26.19 7.30 -42.69
N PHE A 576 -26.20 7.77 -41.44
CA PHE A 576 -26.53 6.90 -40.30
C PHE A 576 -27.95 6.34 -40.42
N ASP A 577 -28.91 7.12 -40.93
CA ASP A 577 -30.26 6.64 -41.21
C ASP A 577 -30.25 5.45 -42.19
N GLN A 578 -29.45 5.53 -43.25
CA GLN A 578 -29.30 4.42 -44.22
C GLN A 578 -28.67 3.18 -43.59
N LEU A 579 -27.69 3.36 -42.69
CA LEU A 579 -27.09 2.25 -41.95
C LEU A 579 -28.11 1.64 -40.98
N PHE A 580 -28.80 2.46 -40.18
CA PHE A 580 -29.74 2.01 -39.15
C PHE A 580 -31.02 1.40 -39.72
N ALA A 581 -31.37 1.71 -40.98
CA ALA A 581 -32.42 0.98 -41.70
C ALA A 581 -32.15 -0.54 -41.76
N HIS A 582 -30.89 -0.97 -41.67
CA HIS A 582 -30.46 -2.37 -41.78
C HIS A 582 -29.84 -2.94 -40.50
N ILE A 583 -29.82 -2.17 -39.40
CA ILE A 583 -29.32 -2.58 -38.09
C ILE A 583 -30.47 -2.79 -37.11
N GLU A 584 -30.43 -3.88 -36.36
CA GLU A 584 -31.43 -4.16 -35.33
C GLU A 584 -31.19 -3.30 -34.08
N GLY A 585 -32.26 -2.72 -33.54
CA GLY A 585 -32.18 -1.84 -32.36
C GLY A 585 -31.54 -0.49 -32.61
N GLY A 586 -31.57 0.00 -33.86
CA GLY A 586 -31.13 1.36 -34.21
C GLY A 586 -31.93 2.47 -33.51
N PRO A 587 -31.40 3.71 -33.47
CA PRO A 587 -32.08 4.86 -32.88
C PRO A 587 -33.32 5.28 -33.71
N PRO A 588 -34.19 6.15 -33.17
CA PRO A 588 -35.19 6.85 -33.98
C PRO A 588 -34.52 7.62 -35.13
N MET A 589 -35.13 7.55 -36.32
CA MET A 589 -34.69 8.25 -37.54
C MET A 589 -35.74 9.29 -37.94
N PRO A 590 -35.35 10.46 -38.48
CA PRO A 590 -33.98 10.85 -38.84
C PRO A 590 -33.08 11.13 -37.64
N VAL A 591 -31.85 10.60 -37.64
CA VAL A 591 -30.89 10.72 -36.52
C VAL A 591 -30.58 12.18 -36.19
N ALA A 592 -30.55 13.06 -37.19
CA ALA A 592 -30.29 14.49 -36.99
C ALA A 592 -31.39 15.20 -36.17
N GLU A 593 -32.60 14.66 -36.14
CA GLU A 593 -33.73 15.18 -35.33
C GLU A 593 -33.79 14.55 -33.92
N HIS A 594 -33.05 13.45 -33.70
CA HIS A 594 -33.00 12.69 -32.44
C HIS A 594 -31.56 12.47 -31.94
N PRO A 595 -30.73 13.52 -31.77
CA PRO A 595 -29.32 13.37 -31.46
C PRO A 595 -29.07 12.76 -30.08
N HIS A 596 -29.96 12.97 -29.09
CA HIS A 596 -29.81 12.41 -27.75
C HIS A 596 -30.06 10.90 -27.73
N GLU A 597 -31.12 10.43 -28.40
CA GLU A 597 -31.45 9.02 -28.52
C GLU A 597 -30.41 8.27 -29.35
N PHE A 598 -29.80 8.95 -30.33
CA PHE A 598 -28.65 8.43 -31.05
C PHE A 598 -27.43 8.23 -30.14
N VAL A 599 -27.07 9.24 -29.32
CA VAL A 599 -25.98 9.12 -28.33
C VAL A 599 -26.21 7.94 -27.39
N GLU A 600 -27.42 7.80 -26.85
CA GLU A 600 -27.76 6.71 -25.93
C GLU A 600 -27.75 5.35 -26.60
N THR A 601 -28.18 5.27 -27.87
CA THR A 601 -28.05 4.05 -28.67
C THR A 601 -26.58 3.68 -28.86
N ILE A 602 -25.73 4.62 -29.26
CA ILE A 602 -24.30 4.36 -29.43
C ILE A 602 -23.66 3.94 -28.10
N ARG A 603 -24.00 4.61 -26.99
CA ARG A 603 -23.51 4.28 -25.65
C ARG A 603 -23.88 2.86 -25.25
N ARG A 604 -25.11 2.43 -25.54
CA ARG A 604 -25.61 1.07 -25.26
C ARG A 604 -24.81 -0.01 -25.97
N TYR A 605 -24.43 0.24 -27.23
CA TYR A 605 -23.70 -0.73 -28.05
C TYR A 605 -22.17 -0.54 -28.03
N ASN A 606 -21.67 0.49 -27.33
CA ASN A 606 -20.25 0.71 -27.14
C ASN A 606 -19.65 -0.37 -26.22
N ARG A 607 -18.50 -0.91 -26.62
CA ARG A 607 -17.74 -1.92 -25.88
C ARG A 607 -16.40 -1.34 -25.44
N GLY A 608 -16.01 -1.64 -24.20
CA GLY A 608 -14.68 -1.32 -23.72
C GLY A 608 -13.60 -2.10 -24.48
N PRO A 609 -12.38 -1.57 -24.60
CA PRO A 609 -11.27 -2.33 -25.14
C PRO A 609 -10.99 -3.57 -24.28
N LEU A 610 -10.43 -4.61 -24.90
CA LEU A 610 -10.12 -5.87 -24.22
C LEU A 610 -9.17 -5.62 -23.03
N GLY A 611 -9.55 -6.10 -21.85
CA GLY A 611 -8.78 -5.89 -20.61
C GLY A 611 -8.75 -4.44 -20.12
N GLY A 612 -9.52 -3.52 -20.72
CA GLY A 612 -9.51 -2.10 -20.36
C GLY A 612 -8.29 -1.32 -20.88
N TYR A 613 -7.46 -1.94 -21.74
CA TYR A 613 -6.25 -1.32 -22.28
C TYR A 613 -6.44 -0.87 -23.73
N PHE A 614 -6.21 0.41 -23.98
CA PHE A 614 -6.07 0.97 -25.33
C PHE A 614 -4.64 1.48 -25.49
N TYR A 615 -3.95 1.06 -26.54
CA TYR A 615 -2.63 1.58 -26.89
C TYR A 615 -2.78 2.72 -27.89
N SER A 616 -2.12 3.83 -27.62
CA SER A 616 -1.88 4.90 -28.59
C SER A 616 -0.43 5.32 -28.47
N ALA A 617 0.24 5.55 -29.60
CA ALA A 617 1.62 6.03 -29.62
C ALA A 617 1.73 7.48 -29.13
N TYR A 618 0.65 8.27 -29.22
CA TYR A 618 0.61 9.69 -28.85
C TYR A 618 -0.66 10.03 -28.07
N PRO A 619 -0.88 9.42 -26.88
CA PRO A 619 -2.16 9.49 -26.17
C PRO A 619 -2.60 10.91 -25.80
N ASP A 620 -1.63 11.83 -25.67
CA ASP A 620 -1.83 13.21 -25.24
C ASP A 620 -1.83 14.23 -26.40
N GLN A 621 -1.73 13.76 -27.66
CA GLN A 621 -1.70 14.63 -28.84
C GLN A 621 -3.02 14.58 -29.61
N LYS A 622 -3.53 15.77 -29.98
CA LYS A 622 -4.73 15.94 -30.83
C LYS A 622 -4.41 15.69 -32.30
N VAL A 623 -5.43 15.33 -33.09
CA VAL A 623 -5.31 15.12 -34.55
C VAL A 623 -4.50 16.22 -35.24
N PRO A 624 -4.76 17.54 -35.03
CA PRO A 624 -4.04 18.60 -35.75
C PRO A 624 -2.54 18.65 -35.49
N ARG A 625 -2.07 18.16 -34.33
CA ARG A 625 -0.65 18.10 -34.00
C ARG A 625 0.05 16.90 -34.63
N ILE A 626 -0.67 15.78 -34.80
CA ILE A 626 -0.13 14.55 -35.39
C ILE A 626 -0.07 14.65 -36.92
N THR A 627 -1.11 15.20 -37.54
CA THR A 627 -1.18 15.33 -39.00
C THR A 627 -0.39 16.51 -39.56
N GLY A 628 0.33 17.24 -38.68
CA GLY A 628 1.21 18.34 -39.06
C GLY A 628 0.45 19.49 -39.72
N GLY A 629 -0.46 20.12 -38.96
CA GLY A 629 -1.36 21.20 -39.39
C GLY A 629 -0.95 21.93 -40.66
N ARG A 630 -1.41 21.44 -41.81
CA ARG A 630 -1.49 22.27 -43.02
C ARG A 630 -2.75 23.12 -42.85
N GLY A 631 -2.53 24.34 -42.36
CA GLY A 631 -3.48 25.43 -42.52
C GLY A 631 -3.67 25.77 -43.98
#